data_AF-A0A1E5HAN8-F1
#
_entry.id   AF-A0A1E5HAN8-F1
#
_cell.length_a   1.000
_cell.length_b   1.000
_cell.length_c   1.000
_cell.angle_alpha   90.00
_cell.angle_beta   90.00
_cell.angle_gamma   90.00
#
_symmetry.space_group_name_H-M   'P 1'
#
loop_
_entity.id
_entity.type
_entity.pdbx_description
1 polymer ?
#
loop_
_entity_poly.entity_id
_entity_poly.type
_entity_poly.pdbx_seq_one_letter_code
_entity_poly.pdbx_strand_id
1 'polypeptide(L)'
;MRKNEYLTLVAMEECAEIQQALSKAIRFGFDDHHPSRADETNEEQLLTEFYQLTAMIEELQNQGIIESFIREKIAEVKQNKIKKVYQYMDYSKKQGLLD
;
A
#
# COMPACT_ATOMS: atom_id res chain seq x y z
N MET A 1 11.57 -15.61 -18.68
CA MET A 1 11.66 -14.72 -17.51
C MET A 1 12.48 -15.44 -16.44
N ARG A 2 13.46 -14.76 -15.84
CA ARG A 2 14.23 -15.28 -14.69
C ARG A 2 13.39 -15.20 -13.42
N LYS A 3 13.76 -15.97 -12.38
CA LYS A 3 13.00 -16.00 -11.11
C LYS A 3 12.83 -14.60 -10.48
N ASN A 4 13.88 -13.79 -10.49
CA ASN A 4 13.83 -12.44 -9.93
C ASN A 4 12.89 -11.50 -10.70
N GLU A 5 12.89 -11.61 -12.03
CA GLU A 5 11.98 -10.86 -12.90
C GLU A 5 10.52 -11.27 -12.66
N TYR A 6 10.26 -12.56 -12.49
CA TYR A 6 8.92 -13.08 -12.21
C TYR A 6 8.39 -12.60 -10.85
N LEU A 7 9.18 -12.72 -9.78
CA LEU A 7 8.77 -12.25 -8.46
C LEU A 7 8.56 -10.73 -8.42
N THR A 8 9.38 -9.99 -9.17
CA THR A 8 9.23 -8.54 -9.31
C THR A 8 7.95 -8.19 -10.09
N LEU A 9 7.63 -8.96 -11.14
CA LEU A 9 6.39 -8.78 -11.89
C LEU A 9 5.16 -9.01 -11.00
N VAL A 10 5.14 -10.07 -10.19
CA VAL A 10 4.04 -10.32 -9.25
C VAL A 10 3.94 -9.19 -8.23
N ALA A 11 5.06 -8.71 -7.67
CA ALA A 11 5.04 -7.54 -6.78
C ALA A 11 4.47 -6.27 -7.44
N MET A 12 4.64 -6.10 -8.76
CA MET A 12 4.01 -5.01 -9.52
C MET A 12 2.50 -5.19 -9.67
N GLU A 13 2.02 -6.42 -9.81
CA GLU A 13 0.57 -6.73 -9.87
C GLU A 13 -0.09 -6.34 -8.55
N GLU A 14 0.50 -6.71 -7.42
CA GLU A 14 0.02 -6.36 -6.07
C GLU A 14 0.02 -4.83 -5.82
N CYS A 15 0.93 -4.09 -6.46
CA CYS A 15 0.90 -2.61 -6.44
C CYS A 15 -0.34 -2.04 -7.15
N ALA A 16 -0.80 -2.68 -8.23
CA ALA A 16 -1.99 -2.27 -8.95
C ALA A 16 -3.26 -2.65 -8.17
N GLU A 17 -3.26 -3.80 -7.49
CA GLU A 17 -4.37 -4.29 -6.68
C GLU A 17 -4.60 -3.41 -5.44
N ILE A 18 -3.56 -3.07 -4.68
CA ILE A 18 -3.70 -2.14 -3.55
C ILE A 18 -4.17 -0.75 -4.00
N GLN A 19 -3.72 -0.26 -5.16
CA GLN A 19 -4.21 0.99 -5.73
C GLN A 19 -5.71 0.89 -6.05
N GLN A 20 -6.15 -0.24 -6.63
CA GLN A 20 -7.56 -0.47 -6.93
C GLN A 20 -8.39 -0.54 -5.64
N ALA A 21 -7.92 -1.25 -4.61
CA ALA A 21 -8.61 -1.39 -3.33
C ALA A 21 -8.77 -0.04 -2.62
N LEU A 22 -7.70 0.77 -2.53
CA LEU A 22 -7.77 2.15 -2.02
C LEU A 22 -8.81 2.99 -2.79
N SER A 23 -8.83 2.86 -4.12
CA SER A 23 -9.79 3.58 -4.95
C SER A 23 -11.24 3.14 -4.67
N LYS A 24 -11.49 1.86 -4.39
CA LYS A 24 -12.83 1.37 -4.03
C LYS A 24 -13.25 1.87 -2.66
N ALA A 25 -12.37 1.77 -1.65
CA ALA A 25 -12.64 2.21 -0.29
C ALA A 25 -13.01 3.70 -0.23
N ILE A 26 -12.30 4.57 -0.97
CA ILE A 26 -12.62 6.00 -1.04
C ILE A 26 -13.92 6.25 -1.83
N ARG A 27 -14.20 5.47 -2.88
CA ARG A 27 -15.36 5.67 -3.75
C ARG A 27 -16.67 5.19 -3.14
N PHE A 28 -16.64 4.06 -2.45
CA PHE A 28 -17.82 3.33 -2.00
C PHE A 28 -17.95 3.28 -0.47
N GLY A 29 -16.86 3.58 0.26
CA GLY A 29 -16.79 3.47 1.71
C GLY A 29 -16.00 2.23 2.12
N PHE A 30 -15.35 2.31 3.28
CA PHE A 30 -14.53 1.24 3.82
C PHE A 30 -15.36 0.03 4.26
N ASP A 31 -16.54 0.28 4.82
CA ASP A 31 -17.47 -0.76 5.29
C ASP A 31 -18.37 -1.35 4.19
N ASP A 32 -18.32 -0.79 2.97
CA ASP A 32 -19.09 -1.31 1.82
C ASP A 32 -18.41 -2.56 1.25
N HIS A 33 -19.15 -3.33 0.45
CA HIS A 33 -18.69 -4.60 -0.13
C HIS A 33 -19.13 -4.76 -1.59
N HIS A 34 -18.50 -5.68 -2.32
CA HIS A 34 -18.94 -5.97 -3.68
C HIS A 34 -20.35 -6.59 -3.66
N PRO A 35 -21.26 -6.24 -4.59
CA PRO A 35 -22.62 -6.80 -4.60
C PRO A 35 -22.69 -8.33 -4.68
N SER A 36 -21.64 -8.95 -5.22
CA SER A 36 -21.53 -10.41 -5.36
C SER A 36 -20.62 -11.08 -4.32
N ARG A 37 -20.03 -10.32 -3.40
CA ARG A 37 -19.15 -10.80 -2.31
C ARG A 37 -19.45 -9.96 -1.08
N ALA A 38 -20.51 -10.33 -0.37
CA ALA A 38 -20.98 -9.59 0.80
C ALA A 38 -20.24 -9.97 2.10
N ASP A 39 -19.33 -10.93 2.00
CA ASP A 39 -18.52 -11.49 3.07
C ASP A 39 -17.16 -10.79 3.23
N GLU A 40 -16.84 -9.82 2.37
CA GLU A 40 -15.57 -9.09 2.39
C GLU A 40 -15.84 -7.59 2.17
N THR A 41 -15.46 -6.79 3.15
CA THR A 41 -15.52 -5.32 3.08
C THR A 41 -14.37 -4.75 2.23
N ASN A 42 -14.54 -3.52 1.75
CA ASN A 42 -13.47 -2.81 1.05
C ASN A 42 -12.23 -2.60 1.93
N GLU A 43 -12.39 -2.46 3.26
CA GLU A 43 -11.28 -2.44 4.21
C GLU A 43 -10.55 -3.78 4.26
N GLU A 44 -11.27 -4.90 4.37
CA GLU A 44 -10.65 -6.24 4.37
C GLU A 44 -9.92 -6.53 3.06
N GLN A 45 -10.51 -6.15 1.91
CA GLN A 45 -9.83 -6.24 0.62
C GLN A 45 -8.55 -5.38 0.61
N LEU A 46 -8.63 -4.11 1.05
CA LEU A 46 -7.46 -3.22 1.13
C LEU A 46 -6.33 -3.82 1.98
N LEU A 47 -6.66 -4.39 3.14
CA LEU A 47 -5.69 -5.01 4.02
C LEU A 47 -5.08 -6.26 3.38
N THR A 48 -5.89 -7.06 2.70
CA THR A 48 -5.46 -8.26 1.97
C THR A 48 -4.41 -7.91 0.91
N GLU A 49 -4.70 -6.96 0.02
CA GLU A 49 -3.73 -6.53 -1.02
C GLU A 49 -2.47 -5.89 -0.41
N PHE A 50 -2.61 -5.15 0.70
CA PHE A 50 -1.46 -4.59 1.41
C PHE A 50 -0.52 -5.67 1.96
N TYR A 51 -1.08 -6.74 2.54
CA TYR A 51 -0.28 -7.85 3.08
C TYR A 51 0.31 -8.72 1.98
N GLN A 52 -0.39 -8.93 0.85
CA GLN A 52 0.18 -9.62 -0.31
C GLN A 52 1.37 -8.86 -0.91
N LEU A 53 1.23 -7.54 -1.10
CA LEU A 53 2.36 -6.70 -1.52
C LEU A 53 3.54 -6.82 -0.54
N THR A 54 3.27 -6.78 0.76
CA THR A 54 4.32 -6.92 1.78
C THR A 54 5.01 -8.27 1.68
N ALA A 55 4.26 -9.36 1.53
CA ALA A 55 4.79 -10.71 1.36
C ALA A 55 5.69 -10.81 0.12
N MET A 56 5.34 -10.16 -0.98
CA MET A 56 6.15 -10.15 -2.20
C MET A 56 7.45 -9.36 -2.04
N ILE A 57 7.44 -8.23 -1.33
CA ILE A 57 8.66 -7.47 -1.01
C ILE A 57 9.57 -8.27 -0.07
N GLU A 58 9.01 -8.93 0.94
CA GLU A 58 9.74 -9.79 1.87
C GLU A 58 10.34 -11.01 1.14
N GLU A 59 9.63 -11.61 0.20
CA GLU A 59 10.14 -12.73 -0.60
C GLU A 59 11.32 -12.29 -1.49
N LEU A 60 11.26 -11.11 -2.10
CA LEU A 60 12.39 -10.54 -2.84
C LEU A 60 13.62 -10.36 -1.92
N GLN A 61 13.42 -9.98 -0.65
CA GLN A 61 14.48 -9.87 0.34
C GLN A 61 15.03 -11.25 0.75
N ASN A 62 14.15 -12.21 1.04
CA ASN A 62 14.51 -13.57 1.44
C ASN A 62 15.30 -14.31 0.36
N GLN A 63 14.99 -14.04 -0.91
CA GLN A 63 15.72 -14.58 -2.07
C GLN A 63 17.03 -13.85 -2.38
N GLY A 64 17.38 -12.80 -1.62
CA GLY A 64 18.58 -11.99 -1.84
C GLY A 64 18.53 -11.17 -3.13
N ILE A 65 17.34 -10.89 -3.68
CA ILE A 65 17.16 -10.09 -4.90
C ILE A 65 17.29 -8.60 -4.57
N ILE A 66 16.78 -8.19 -3.40
CA ILE A 66 16.94 -6.84 -2.84
C ILE A 66 17.35 -6.93 -1.38
N GLU A 67 18.01 -5.89 -0.87
CA GLU A 67 18.35 -5.81 0.56
C GLU A 67 17.18 -5.24 1.38
N SER A 68 17.11 -5.65 2.65
CA SER A 68 16.23 -5.03 3.63
C SER A 68 16.98 -3.94 4.39
N PHE A 69 16.26 -2.87 4.75
CA PHE A 69 16.81 -1.85 5.63
C PHE A 69 16.82 -2.31 7.09
N ILE A 70 17.77 -1.79 7.87
CA ILE A 70 17.74 -1.94 9.33
C ILE A 70 16.50 -1.26 9.93
N ARG A 71 16.09 -1.71 11.11
CA ARG A 71 14.86 -1.27 11.78
C ARG A 71 14.80 0.24 11.98
N GLU A 72 15.92 0.85 12.35
CA GLU A 72 16.06 2.30 12.57
C GLU A 72 15.78 3.05 11.27
N LYS A 73 16.32 2.55 10.15
CA LYS A 73 16.12 3.17 8.84
C LYS A 73 14.68 3.01 8.34
N ILE A 74 14.06 1.85 8.57
CA ILE A 74 12.63 1.64 8.27
C ILE A 74 11.77 2.63 9.05
N ALA A 75 12.03 2.79 10.35
CA ALA A 75 11.29 3.73 11.20
C ALA A 75 11.46 5.19 10.72
N GLU A 76 12.69 5.58 10.40
CA GLU A 76 13.00 6.91 9.87
C GLU A 76 12.24 7.22 8.57
N VAL A 77 12.23 6.28 7.61
CA VAL A 77 11.53 6.42 6.33
C VAL A 77 10.02 6.60 6.55
N LYS A 78 9.40 5.76 7.40
CA LYS A 78 7.97 5.84 7.72
C LYS A 78 7.61 7.17 8.38
N GLN A 79 8.35 7.58 9.42
CA GLN A 79 8.11 8.82 10.14
C GLN A 79 8.26 10.05 9.24
N ASN A 80 9.31 10.08 8.40
CA ASN A 80 9.54 11.17 7.46
C ASN A 80 8.42 11.30 6.43
N LYS A 81 7.88 10.18 5.92
CA LYS A 81 6.72 10.22 4.99
C LYS A 81 5.49 10.81 5.67
N ILE A 82 5.16 10.36 6.88
CA ILE A 82 4.00 10.85 7.63
C ILE A 82 4.14 12.34 7.95
N LYS A 83 5.31 12.76 8.46
CA LYS A 83 5.60 14.18 8.74
C LYS A 83 5.36 15.07 7.51
N LYS A 84 5.84 14.64 6.33
CA LYS A 84 5.63 15.38 5.07
C LYS A 84 4.16 15.44 4.66
N VAL A 85 3.40 14.34 4.83
CA VAL A 85 1.96 14.32 4.53
C VAL A 85 1.21 15.37 5.37
N TYR A 86 1.41 15.39 6.69
CA TYR A 86 0.76 16.38 7.56
C TYR A 86 1.19 17.82 7.24
N GLN A 87 2.48 18.04 6.94
CA GLN A 87 2.96 19.35 6.51
C GLN A 87 2.21 19.86 5.25
N TYR A 88 2.02 19.00 4.24
CA TYR A 88 1.29 19.38 3.02
C TYR A 88 -0.22 19.48 3.22
N MET A 89 -0.77 18.68 4.14
CA MET A 89 -2.17 18.77 4.55
C MET A 89 -2.46 20.14 5.19
N ASP A 90 -1.63 20.57 6.14
CA ASP A 90 -1.74 21.89 6.78
C ASP A 90 -1.58 23.03 5.78
N TYR A 91 -0.65 22.87 4.83
CA TYR A 91 -0.49 23.82 3.74
C TYR A 91 -1.76 23.92 2.88
N SER A 92 -2.35 22.78 2.49
CA SER A 92 -3.57 22.73 1.68
C SER A 92 -4.77 23.34 2.40
N LYS A 93 -4.91 23.10 3.72
CA LYS A 93 -5.91 23.75 4.58
C LYS A 93 -5.75 25.27 4.59
N LYS A 94 -4.52 25.78 4.74
CA LYS A 94 -4.22 27.22 4.68
C LYS A 94 -4.54 27.87 3.32
N GLN A 95 -4.52 27.09 2.24
CA GLN A 95 -4.92 27.55 0.91
C GLN A 95 -6.43 27.40 0.64
N GLY A 96 -7.20 26.82 1.58
CA GLY A 96 -8.62 26.54 1.38
C GLY A 96 -8.90 25.43 0.36
N LEU A 97 -7.93 24.54 0.10
CA LEU A 97 -8.05 23.41 -0.83
C LEU A 97 -8.46 22.10 -0.14
N LEU A 98 -8.47 22.09 1.18
CA LEU A 98 -8.83 20.96 2.01
C LEU A 98 -9.52 21.48 3.28
N ASP A 99 -10.63 20.87 3.67
CA ASP A 99 -11.34 21.16 4.92
C ASP A 99 -10.52 20.71 6.15
#